data_AF-A0A378WIX8-F1
#
_entry.id   AF-A0A378WIX8-F1
#
_cell.length_a   1.000
_cell.length_b   1.000
_cell.length_c   1.000
_cell.angle_alpha   90.00
_cell.angle_beta   90.00
_cell.angle_gamma   90.00
#
_symmetry.space_group_name_H-M   'P 1'
#
loop_
_entity.id
_entity.type
_entity.pdbx_description
1 polymer ?
#
loop_
_entity_poly.entity_id
_entity_poly.type
_entity_poly.pdbx_seq_one_letter_code
_entity_poly.pdbx_strand_id
1 'polypeptide(L)'
;MADNDLHDFEHATFTHEGKSRTIFRQGSGPAVIVDSGLGMAVDDRLVAPVLSQPGLPLGFTARQKGSIDVSSDDLDRIKQRCAAGLSVMGLRFRGDRRSPAERFDFLRAQLGDAFIAIELDDAAANPDGVLSAHSVLTEHLIDEPGEPTQAALHRVLDFLAERLEVPGRIDR
;
A
#
# COMPACT_ATOMS: atom_id res chain seq x y z
N MET A 1 5.12 30.88 -3.86
CA MET A 1 4.36 29.61 -3.89
C MET A 1 2.93 29.99 -3.55
N ALA A 2 1.99 29.78 -4.46
CA ALA A 2 0.60 30.17 -4.20
C ALA A 2 0.05 29.33 -3.04
N ASP A 3 -0.55 30.01 -2.07
CA ASP A 3 -1.27 29.40 -0.96
C ASP A 3 -2.50 28.71 -1.54
N ASN A 4 -2.50 27.37 -1.54
CA ASN A 4 -3.61 26.58 -2.05
C ASN A 4 -4.56 26.32 -0.88
N ASP A 5 -5.60 27.15 -0.74
CA ASP A 5 -6.53 27.15 0.41
C ASP A 5 -7.50 25.95 0.44
N LEU A 6 -7.34 24.97 -0.49
CA LEU A 6 -8.10 23.72 -0.57
C LEU A 6 -9.64 23.90 -0.59
N HIS A 7 -10.13 25.09 -0.97
CA HIS A 7 -11.55 25.41 -1.03
C HIS A 7 -12.31 24.66 -2.14
N ASP A 8 -11.59 24.16 -3.14
CA ASP A 8 -12.12 23.35 -4.25
C ASP A 8 -12.32 21.87 -3.88
N PHE A 9 -11.97 21.48 -2.65
CA PHE A 9 -12.21 20.15 -2.10
C PHE A 9 -13.50 20.14 -1.27
N GLU A 10 -14.25 19.04 -1.33
CA GLU A 10 -15.30 18.73 -0.36
C GLU A 10 -14.65 18.39 0.99
N HIS A 11 -15.16 18.97 2.07
CA HIS A 11 -14.62 18.78 3.41
C HIS A 11 -15.52 17.84 4.21
N ALA A 12 -14.94 16.79 4.77
CA ALA A 12 -15.61 15.88 5.69
C ALA A 12 -14.76 15.68 6.94
N THR A 13 -15.37 15.28 8.05
CA THR A 13 -14.64 14.93 9.27
C THR A 13 -14.60 13.42 9.43
N PHE A 14 -13.41 12.88 9.69
CA PHE A 14 -13.23 11.48 10.07
C PHE A 14 -12.61 11.41 11.46
N THR A 15 -13.27 10.67 12.34
CA THR A 15 -12.82 10.47 13.71
C THR A 15 -12.39 9.04 13.90
N HIS A 16 -11.15 8.87 14.35
CA HIS A 16 -10.58 7.57 14.68
C HIS A 16 -9.70 7.71 15.92
N GLU A 17 -9.81 6.78 16.88
CA GLU A 17 -9.14 6.84 18.19
C GLU A 17 -9.34 8.18 18.94
N GLY A 18 -10.55 8.75 18.86
CA GLY A 18 -10.86 10.05 19.49
C GLY A 18 -10.14 11.24 18.86
N LYS A 19 -9.38 11.03 17.78
CA LYS A 19 -8.74 12.08 16.99
C LYS A 19 -9.56 12.33 15.73
N SER A 20 -10.14 13.52 15.64
CA SER A 20 -10.81 13.98 14.42
C SER A 20 -9.80 14.59 13.47
N ARG A 21 -9.86 14.18 12.20
CA ARG A 21 -9.09 14.75 11.10
C ARG A 21 -10.06 15.25 10.03
N THR A 22 -9.73 16.40 9.44
CA THR A 22 -10.43 16.90 8.25
C THR A 22 -9.96 16.10 7.03
N ILE A 23 -10.90 15.52 6.32
CA ILE A 23 -10.71 14.90 5.01
C ILE A 23 -11.09 15.94 3.95
N PHE A 24 -10.16 16.20 3.04
CA PHE A 24 -10.38 16.97 1.82
C PHE A 24 -10.56 15.98 0.67
N ARG A 25 -11.64 16.12 -0.11
CA ARG A 25 -11.95 15.25 -1.25
C ARG A 25 -12.15 16.05 -2.53
N GLN A 26 -11.64 15.54 -3.64
CA GLN A 26 -11.91 16.10 -4.96
C GLN A 26 -12.10 14.93 -5.94
N GLY A 27 -13.18 14.97 -6.72
CA GLY A 27 -13.57 13.89 -7.65
C GLY A 27 -14.60 12.92 -7.09
N SER A 28 -15.04 11.97 -7.93
CA SER A 28 -16.04 10.94 -7.61
C SER A 28 -15.56 9.58 -8.12
N GLY A 29 -15.71 8.53 -7.31
CA GLY A 29 -15.31 7.16 -7.66
C GLY A 29 -14.84 6.37 -6.44
N PRO A 30 -14.49 5.09 -6.62
CA PRO A 30 -13.90 4.30 -5.55
C PRO A 30 -12.50 4.86 -5.21
N ALA A 31 -12.17 4.95 -3.92
CA ALA A 31 -10.85 5.43 -3.51
C ALA A 31 -9.84 4.28 -3.61
N VAL A 32 -8.61 4.61 -4.01
CA VAL A 32 -7.44 3.71 -3.97
C VAL A 32 -6.30 4.39 -3.21
N ILE A 33 -5.41 3.61 -2.61
CA ILE A 33 -4.25 4.15 -1.92
C ILE A 33 -3.01 3.32 -2.20
N VAL A 34 -1.89 4.00 -2.47
CA VAL A 34 -0.56 3.43 -2.51
C VAL A 34 0.26 4.15 -1.44
N ASP A 35 0.51 3.47 -0.33
CA ASP A 35 1.21 4.03 0.84
C ASP A 35 2.00 2.93 1.56
N SER A 36 2.74 3.27 2.60
CA SER A 36 3.44 2.37 3.50
C SER A 36 2.60 1.92 4.72
N GLY A 37 1.40 2.51 4.91
CA GLY A 37 0.52 2.25 6.04
C GLY A 37 -0.82 1.61 5.65
N LEU A 38 -1.38 0.79 6.56
CA LEU A 38 -2.63 0.08 6.32
C LEU A 38 -3.87 0.73 6.98
N GLY A 39 -3.68 1.70 7.88
CA GLY A 39 -4.78 2.27 8.68
C GLY A 39 -5.95 2.82 7.86
N MET A 40 -5.73 3.32 6.64
CA MET A 40 -6.83 3.80 5.79
C MET A 40 -7.75 2.69 5.26
N ALA A 41 -7.33 1.43 5.33
CA ALA A 41 -8.12 0.25 4.96
C ALA A 41 -9.27 -0.05 5.94
N VAL A 42 -9.55 0.82 6.91
CA VAL A 42 -10.79 0.77 7.69
C VAL A 42 -11.97 1.47 7.03
N ASP A 43 -11.74 2.48 6.16
CA ASP A 43 -12.81 3.24 5.51
C ASP A 43 -13.38 2.47 4.32
N ASP A 44 -14.68 2.16 4.36
CA ASP A 44 -15.39 1.34 3.36
C ASP A 44 -15.26 1.84 1.91
N ARG A 45 -14.90 3.11 1.71
CA ARG A 45 -14.68 3.71 0.38
C ARG A 45 -13.36 3.31 -0.25
N LEU A 46 -12.38 2.86 0.54
CA LEU A 46 -11.09 2.41 0.03
C LEU A 46 -11.21 0.97 -0.49
N VAL A 47 -11.10 0.77 -1.79
CA VAL A 47 -11.36 -0.55 -2.43
C VAL A 47 -10.08 -1.29 -2.85
N ALA A 48 -8.95 -0.59 -2.93
CA ALA A 48 -7.67 -1.16 -3.36
C ALA A 48 -6.49 -0.61 -2.54
N PRO A 49 -6.24 -1.15 -1.34
CA PRO A 49 -5.06 -0.84 -0.54
C PRO A 49 -3.80 -1.49 -1.16
N VAL A 50 -2.80 -0.67 -1.44
CA VAL A 50 -1.46 -1.10 -1.90
C VAL A 50 -0.40 -0.60 -0.92
N LEU A 51 0.32 -1.53 -0.30
CA LEU A 51 1.40 -1.30 0.64
C LEU A 51 2.75 -1.33 -0.09
N SER A 52 3.28 -0.19 -0.48
CA SER A 52 4.62 -0.10 -1.09
C SER A 52 5.65 0.16 0.00
N GLN A 53 6.39 -0.89 0.39
CA GLN A 53 7.41 -0.88 1.45
C GLN A 53 6.86 -0.45 2.82
N PRO A 54 5.96 -1.22 3.44
CA PRO A 54 5.51 -0.88 4.78
C PRO A 54 6.70 -0.85 5.73
N GLY A 55 7.03 0.35 6.24
CA GLY A 55 8.29 0.66 6.93
C GLY A 55 8.17 0.79 8.45
N LEU A 56 6.95 0.98 8.96
CA LEU A 56 6.66 1.32 10.35
C LEU A 56 5.87 0.23 11.09
N PRO A 57 6.06 0.11 12.42
CA PRO A 57 7.04 0.82 13.25
C PRO A 57 8.47 0.29 13.03
N LEU A 58 9.50 1.13 13.07
CA LEU A 58 10.90 0.69 12.82
C LEU A 58 11.26 -0.57 13.62
N GLY A 59 11.68 -1.62 12.91
CA GLY A 59 11.78 -2.99 13.40
C GLY A 59 13.02 -3.29 14.24
N PHE A 60 13.16 -2.70 15.43
CA PHE A 60 14.30 -2.98 16.33
C PHE A 60 14.10 -4.25 17.17
N THR A 61 12.86 -4.65 17.42
CA THR A 61 12.48 -5.85 18.19
C THR A 61 11.69 -6.82 17.31
N ALA A 62 11.66 -8.12 17.69
CA ALA A 62 10.86 -9.13 16.99
C ALA A 62 9.37 -8.73 16.88
N ARG A 63 8.82 -8.14 17.96
CA ARG A 63 7.45 -7.60 17.96
C ARG A 63 7.25 -6.49 16.93
N GLN A 64 8.18 -5.55 16.81
CA GLN A 64 8.08 -4.45 15.84
C GLN A 64 8.26 -4.92 14.39
N LYS A 65 9.12 -5.91 14.16
CA LYS A 65 9.30 -6.52 12.84
C LYS A 65 8.08 -7.31 12.38
N GLY A 66 7.34 -7.92 13.31
CA GLY A 66 6.09 -8.64 13.05
C GLY A 66 4.83 -7.78 13.26
N SER A 67 4.91 -6.47 13.08
CA SER A 67 3.76 -5.56 13.18
C SER A 67 3.78 -4.53 12.07
N ILE A 68 2.60 -3.99 11.75
CA ILE A 68 2.44 -2.82 10.89
C ILE A 68 1.81 -1.68 11.69
N ASP A 69 1.90 -0.45 11.18
CA ASP A 69 1.31 0.75 11.79
C ASP A 69 -0.22 0.74 11.72
N VAL A 70 -0.84 -0.12 12.54
CA VAL A 70 -2.29 -0.31 12.66
C VAL A 70 -2.62 -0.78 14.08
N SER A 71 -3.72 -0.27 14.65
CA SER A 71 -4.23 -0.74 15.95
C SER A 71 -4.86 -2.14 15.82
N SER A 72 -5.07 -2.83 16.93
CA SER A 72 -5.75 -4.13 16.93
C SER A 72 -7.18 -4.03 16.38
N ASP A 73 -7.88 -2.96 16.77
CA ASP A 73 -9.29 -2.76 16.42
C ASP A 73 -9.44 -2.46 14.92
N ASP A 74 -8.52 -1.66 14.38
CA ASP A 74 -8.45 -1.41 12.93
C ASP A 74 -8.09 -2.66 12.16
N LEU A 75 -7.14 -3.46 12.65
CA LEU A 75 -6.76 -4.71 12.03
C LEU A 75 -7.96 -5.68 11.98
N ASP A 76 -8.75 -5.76 13.04
CA ASP A 76 -9.95 -6.60 13.06
C ASP A 76 -11.02 -6.08 12.11
N ARG A 77 -11.20 -4.75 12.00
CA ARG A 77 -12.03 -4.15 10.95
C ARG A 77 -11.54 -4.50 9.55
N ILE A 78 -10.24 -4.44 9.30
CA ILE A 78 -9.64 -4.78 8.00
C ILE A 78 -9.87 -6.25 7.68
N LYS A 79 -9.70 -7.16 8.65
CA LYS A 79 -10.02 -8.59 8.46
C LYS A 79 -11.48 -8.82 8.09
N GLN A 80 -12.42 -8.13 8.74
CA GLN A 80 -13.84 -8.20 8.39
C GLN A 80 -14.07 -7.76 6.94
N ARG A 81 -13.43 -6.66 6.52
CA ARG A 81 -13.51 -6.18 5.14
C ARG A 81 -12.88 -7.17 4.15
N CYS A 82 -11.77 -7.80 4.51
CA CYS A 82 -11.14 -8.84 3.70
C CYS A 82 -12.05 -10.06 3.53
N ALA A 83 -12.71 -10.50 4.60
CA ALA A 83 -13.73 -11.55 4.54
C ALA A 83 -14.94 -11.15 3.67
N ALA A 84 -15.21 -9.85 3.52
CA ALA A 84 -16.23 -9.30 2.64
C ALA A 84 -15.74 -9.00 1.20
N GLY A 85 -14.50 -9.39 0.85
CA GLY A 85 -13.97 -9.31 -0.52
C GLY A 85 -12.91 -8.22 -0.76
N LEU A 86 -12.54 -7.43 0.25
CA LEU A 86 -11.37 -6.55 0.15
C LEU A 86 -10.11 -7.40 -0.03
N SER A 87 -9.18 -6.94 -0.87
CA SER A 87 -7.83 -7.51 -0.94
C SER A 87 -6.82 -6.42 -0.75
N VAL A 88 -5.68 -6.76 -0.14
CA VAL A 88 -4.58 -5.83 0.16
C VAL A 88 -3.37 -6.33 -0.62
N MET A 89 -2.75 -5.47 -1.42
CA MET A 89 -1.50 -5.79 -2.09
C MET A 89 -0.32 -5.23 -1.28
N GLY A 90 0.79 -5.97 -1.20
CA GLY A 90 2.02 -5.49 -0.58
C GLY A 90 3.24 -5.75 -1.47
N LEU A 91 4.14 -4.77 -1.55
CA LEU A 91 5.38 -4.84 -2.34
C LEU A 91 6.61 -4.58 -1.48
N ARG A 92 7.65 -5.40 -1.63
CA ARG A 92 8.95 -5.19 -0.99
C ARG A 92 10.10 -5.80 -1.81
N PHE A 93 11.32 -5.37 -1.51
CA PHE A 93 12.52 -6.15 -1.82
C PHE A 93 12.83 -7.11 -0.66
N ARG A 94 13.38 -8.30 -0.97
CA ARG A 94 13.61 -9.36 0.03
C ARG A 94 14.62 -8.97 1.10
N GLY A 95 15.68 -8.25 0.74
CA GLY A 95 16.72 -7.77 1.66
C GLY A 95 16.43 -6.42 2.31
N ASP A 96 15.26 -5.82 2.02
CA ASP A 96 14.85 -4.55 2.61
C ASP A 96 14.70 -4.69 4.14
N ARG A 97 15.61 -4.07 4.89
CA ARG A 97 15.61 -4.05 6.36
C ARG A 97 14.54 -3.13 6.94
N ARG A 98 14.08 -2.15 6.17
CA ARG A 98 13.04 -1.21 6.57
C ARG A 98 11.67 -1.84 6.42
N SER A 99 11.46 -2.73 5.44
CA SER A 99 10.29 -3.60 5.29
C SER A 99 10.70 -5.08 5.39
N PRO A 100 10.90 -5.62 6.60
CA PRO A 100 11.39 -6.97 6.80
C PRO A 100 10.34 -8.05 6.45
N ALA A 101 10.78 -9.28 6.21
CA ALA A 101 9.93 -10.40 5.78
C ALA A 101 8.83 -10.72 6.79
N GLU A 102 9.16 -10.57 8.07
CA GLU A 102 8.27 -10.81 9.20
C GLU A 102 6.99 -9.96 9.14
N ARG A 103 7.02 -8.78 8.48
CA ARG A 103 5.80 -7.99 8.25
C ARG A 103 4.87 -8.64 7.24
N PHE A 104 5.44 -9.20 6.18
CA PHE A 104 4.65 -9.89 5.16
C PHE A 104 4.12 -11.21 5.71
N ASP A 105 4.90 -11.92 6.52
CA ASP A 105 4.43 -13.10 7.23
C ASP A 105 3.31 -12.77 8.22
N PHE A 106 3.43 -11.65 8.94
CA PHE A 106 2.35 -11.14 9.77
C PHE A 106 1.09 -10.85 8.95
N LEU A 107 1.19 -10.11 7.85
CA LEU A 107 0.05 -9.80 6.99
C LEU A 107 -0.60 -11.05 6.39
N ARG A 108 0.19 -12.02 5.92
CA ARG A 108 -0.30 -13.33 5.49
C ARG A 108 -1.07 -14.05 6.61
N ALA A 109 -0.51 -14.07 7.82
CA ALA A 109 -1.15 -14.72 8.96
C ALA A 109 -2.46 -14.04 9.36
N GLN A 110 -2.56 -12.71 9.22
CA GLN A 110 -3.76 -11.96 9.61
C GLN A 110 -4.84 -11.93 8.52
N LEU A 111 -4.46 -11.87 7.24
CA LEU A 111 -5.37 -11.61 6.13
C LEU A 111 -5.56 -12.81 5.20
N GLY A 112 -4.73 -13.84 5.30
CA GLY A 112 -4.81 -15.03 4.45
C GLY A 112 -4.73 -14.70 2.96
N ASP A 113 -5.59 -15.33 2.17
CA ASP A 113 -5.65 -15.17 0.70
C ASP A 113 -6.02 -13.76 0.24
N ALA A 114 -6.54 -12.91 1.15
CA ALA A 114 -6.80 -11.52 0.85
C ALA A 114 -5.52 -10.67 0.73
N PHE A 115 -4.37 -11.17 1.19
CA PHE A 115 -3.09 -10.49 1.05
C PHE A 115 -2.29 -10.98 -0.15
N ILE A 116 -2.11 -10.09 -1.12
CA ILE A 116 -1.36 -10.34 -2.35
C ILE A 116 0.06 -9.79 -2.16
N ALA A 117 1.02 -10.67 -1.94
CA ALA A 117 2.41 -10.30 -1.72
C ALA A 117 3.25 -10.34 -3.01
N ILE A 118 3.96 -9.25 -3.29
CA ILE A 118 5.01 -9.15 -4.33
C ILE A 118 6.35 -8.93 -3.62
N GLU A 119 7.24 -9.91 -3.72
CA GLU A 119 8.59 -9.85 -3.12
C GLU A 119 9.64 -9.98 -4.21
N LEU A 120 10.35 -8.88 -4.48
CA LEU A 120 11.38 -8.78 -5.51
C LEU A 120 12.77 -9.07 -4.93
N ASP A 121 13.64 -9.63 -5.75
CA ASP A 121 15.05 -9.78 -5.38
C ASP A 121 15.74 -8.41 -5.45
N ASP A 122 16.65 -8.15 -4.51
CA ASP A 122 17.38 -6.87 -4.43
C ASP A 122 18.17 -6.56 -5.71
N ALA A 123 18.60 -7.59 -6.43
CA ALA A 123 19.31 -7.46 -7.71
C ALA A 123 18.45 -6.88 -8.84
N ALA A 124 17.12 -6.86 -8.69
CA ALA A 124 16.21 -6.23 -9.64
C ALA A 124 15.98 -4.73 -9.35
N ALA A 125 16.51 -4.20 -8.25
CA ALA A 125 16.41 -2.79 -7.93
C ALA A 125 17.29 -1.96 -8.88
N ASN A 126 16.82 -0.75 -9.23
CA ASN A 126 17.62 0.20 -10.01
C ASN A 126 18.99 0.44 -9.33
N PRO A 127 20.12 0.12 -9.99
CA PRO A 127 21.46 0.29 -9.41
C PRO A 127 21.86 1.76 -9.24
N ASP A 128 21.17 2.69 -9.93
CA ASP A 128 21.39 4.13 -9.79
C ASP A 128 20.66 4.73 -8.57
N GLY A 129 19.92 3.91 -7.81
CA GLY A 129 19.30 4.30 -6.55
C GLY A 129 20.33 4.82 -5.54
N VAL A 130 19.99 5.89 -4.83
CA VAL A 130 20.88 6.52 -3.84
C VAL A 130 20.94 5.68 -2.56
N LEU A 131 19.85 4.99 -2.25
CA LEU A 131 19.73 4.11 -1.09
C LEU A 131 19.78 2.63 -1.46
N SER A 132 19.89 1.78 -0.45
CA SER A 132 19.69 0.34 -0.63
C SER A 132 18.24 0.05 -1.04
N ALA A 133 18.04 -1.00 -1.85
CA ALA A 133 16.75 -1.51 -2.32
C ALA A 133 15.63 -1.36 -1.29
N HIS A 134 14.70 -0.45 -1.59
CA HIS A 134 13.56 -0.13 -0.74
C HIS A 134 12.39 0.28 -1.64
N SER A 135 12.40 1.49 -2.19
CA SER A 135 11.29 2.13 -2.91
C SER A 135 10.92 1.45 -4.25
N VAL A 136 10.11 0.38 -4.22
CA VAL A 136 9.79 -0.49 -5.40
C VAL A 136 9.14 0.28 -6.55
N LEU A 137 8.24 1.22 -6.27
CA LEU A 137 7.46 1.93 -7.30
C LEU A 137 8.01 3.32 -7.64
N THR A 138 9.17 3.69 -7.09
CA THR A 138 9.78 5.01 -7.31
C THR A 138 11.28 4.89 -7.58
N GLU A 139 12.13 5.14 -6.59
CA GLU A 139 13.58 5.24 -6.74
C GLU A 139 14.22 3.96 -7.32
N HIS A 140 13.69 2.79 -6.96
CA HIS A 140 14.27 1.50 -7.36
C HIS A 140 13.51 0.84 -8.51
N LEU A 141 12.55 1.55 -9.13
CA LEU A 141 11.85 1.08 -10.32
C LEU A 141 12.77 1.18 -11.54
N ILE A 142 12.82 0.11 -12.33
CA ILE A 142 13.31 0.11 -13.70
C ILE A 142 12.10 -0.14 -14.59
N ASP A 143 11.60 0.91 -15.24
CA ASP A 143 10.43 0.83 -16.13
C ASP A 143 10.85 0.50 -17.56
N GLU A 144 11.41 -0.70 -17.73
CA GLU A 144 11.82 -1.23 -19.03
C GLU A 144 11.24 -2.62 -19.29
N PRO A 145 10.90 -2.97 -20.56
CA PRO A 145 10.33 -4.27 -20.90
C PRO A 145 11.19 -5.45 -20.42
N GLY A 146 10.60 -6.31 -19.61
CA GLY A 146 11.24 -7.53 -19.08
C GLY A 146 11.82 -7.37 -17.68
N GLU A 147 11.84 -6.16 -17.13
CA GLU A 147 12.33 -5.91 -15.77
C GLU A 147 11.33 -6.39 -14.71
N PRO A 148 11.80 -7.07 -13.63
CA PRO A 148 10.90 -7.52 -12.56
C PRO A 148 10.16 -6.37 -11.85
N THR A 149 10.78 -5.19 -11.75
CA THR A 149 10.17 -4.01 -11.14
C THR A 149 9.07 -3.41 -12.03
N GLN A 150 9.23 -3.43 -13.37
CA GLN A 150 8.14 -3.11 -14.29
C GLN A 150 6.98 -4.11 -14.16
N ALA A 151 7.25 -5.41 -14.11
CA ALA A 151 6.20 -6.41 -13.94
C ALA A 151 5.42 -6.21 -12.63
N ALA A 152 6.10 -5.80 -11.56
CA ALA A 152 5.47 -5.42 -10.30
C ALA A 152 4.57 -4.17 -10.42
N LEU A 153 5.05 -3.13 -11.12
CA LEU A 153 4.24 -1.94 -11.43
C LEU A 153 2.97 -2.32 -12.21
N HIS A 154 3.09 -3.11 -13.28
CA HIS A 154 1.94 -3.57 -14.05
C HIS A 154 0.97 -4.38 -13.20
N ARG A 155 1.48 -5.24 -12.30
CA ARG A 155 0.60 -5.98 -11.39
C ARG A 155 -0.18 -5.08 -10.44
N VAL A 156 0.41 -3.97 -9.99
CA VAL A 156 -0.28 -2.93 -9.21
C VAL A 156 -1.36 -2.27 -10.07
N LEU A 157 -1.03 -1.85 -11.29
CA LEU A 157 -1.99 -1.19 -12.18
C LEU A 157 -3.17 -2.10 -12.53
N ASP A 158 -2.92 -3.38 -12.81
CA ASP A 158 -3.97 -4.38 -13.05
C ASP A 158 -4.87 -4.55 -11.84
N PHE A 159 -4.28 -4.66 -10.63
CA PHE A 159 -5.04 -4.74 -9.39
C PHE A 159 -5.91 -3.50 -9.16
N LEU A 160 -5.38 -2.31 -9.41
CA LEU A 160 -6.14 -1.08 -9.31
C LEU A 160 -7.28 -1.04 -10.34
N ALA A 161 -7.03 -1.43 -11.59
CA ALA A 161 -8.04 -1.46 -12.65
C ALA A 161 -9.17 -2.46 -12.33
N GLU A 162 -8.82 -3.67 -11.88
CA GLU A 162 -9.77 -4.69 -11.41
C GLU A 162 -10.68 -4.16 -10.30
N ARG A 163 -10.10 -3.47 -9.30
CA ARG A 163 -10.84 -2.97 -8.13
C ARG A 163 -11.66 -1.72 -8.42
N LEU A 164 -11.26 -0.93 -9.41
CA LEU A 164 -11.99 0.24 -9.86
C LEU A 164 -13.07 -0.08 -10.90
N GLU A 165 -13.16 -1.34 -11.34
CA GLU A 165 -14.04 -1.78 -12.44
C GLU A 165 -13.81 -0.95 -13.73
N VAL A 166 -12.59 -0.42 -13.90
CA VAL A 166 -12.21 0.33 -15.09
C VAL A 166 -11.75 -0.70 -16.14
N PRO A 167 -12.30 -0.70 -17.36
CA PRO A 167 -11.80 -1.56 -18.42
C PRO A 167 -10.30 -1.29 -18.60
N GLY A 168 -9.46 -2.29 -18.29
CA GLY A 168 -8.01 -2.17 -18.42
C GLY A 168 -7.67 -1.69 -19.82
N ARG A 169 -7.00 -0.54 -19.92
CA ARG A 169 -6.56 0.00 -21.20
C ARG A 169 -5.38 -0.84 -21.70
N ILE A 170 -5.70 -1.97 -22.34
CA ILE A 170 -4.73 -2.78 -23.09
C ILE A 170 -4.58 -2.13 -24.45
N ASP A 171 -3.61 -1.22 -24.58
CA ASP A 171 -2.84 -1.14 -25.81
C ASP A 171 -1.39 -1.40 -25.39
N ARG A 172 -0.92 -2.61 -25.71
CA ARG A 172 0.45 -3.09 -25.55
C ARG A 172 1.28 -2.72 -26.77
#